data_AF-W4VGR6-F1
#
_entry.id   AF-W4VGR6-F1
#
_cell.length_a   1.000
_cell.length_b   1.000
_cell.length_c   1.000
_cell.angle_alpha   90.00
_cell.angle_beta   90.00
_cell.angle_gamma   90.00
#
_symmetry.space_group_name_H-M   'P 1'
#
loop_
_entity.id
_entity.type
_entity.pdbx_description
1 polymer ?
#
loop_
_entity_poly.entity_id
_entity_poly.type
_entity_poly.pdbx_seq_one_letter_code
_entity_poly.pdbx_strand_id
1 'polypeptide(L)'
;MLKHANVATDEVEFVLMSDFSNMMAAMGNKQVDLALQIEPLITQGENQAIHQRFHDATDYAPEAQIAMVLGSPKFLTERRDVAIRFMAAYLQGVRDYNDVFIKNIDDDGEVISIMANHTALKDEALWEEVGVTGLNPNGYIFEEDVEKQYQFYQENGAIQGDLNFDKIIDMSLVEEALKIIGTYEE
;
A
#
# COMPACT_ATOMS: atom_id res chain seq x y z
N MET A 1 3.00 -2.71 -16.68
CA MET A 1 1.83 -2.26 -17.46
C MET A 1 2.05 -2.30 -18.98
N LEU A 2 2.80 -1.41 -19.63
CA LEU A 2 2.90 -1.34 -21.11
C LEU A 2 3.37 -2.64 -21.79
N LYS A 3 4.39 -3.29 -21.22
CA LYS A 3 4.86 -4.61 -21.70
C LYS A 3 3.75 -5.67 -21.67
N HIS A 4 2.89 -5.64 -20.65
CA HIS A 4 1.75 -6.57 -20.53
C HIS A 4 0.60 -6.19 -21.47
N ALA A 5 0.48 -4.91 -21.81
CA ALA A 5 -0.40 -4.42 -22.88
C ALA A 5 0.14 -4.73 -24.30
N ASN A 6 1.37 -5.28 -24.42
CA ASN A 6 2.09 -5.45 -25.68
C ASN A 6 2.22 -4.13 -26.48
N VAL A 7 2.47 -3.03 -25.76
CA VAL A 7 2.66 -1.67 -26.31
C VAL A 7 4.07 -1.18 -25.96
N ALA A 8 4.75 -0.58 -26.93
CA ALA A 8 6.06 0.03 -26.74
C ALA A 8 5.95 1.43 -26.11
N THR A 9 6.99 1.85 -25.41
CA THR A 9 7.03 3.16 -24.70
C THR A 9 6.95 4.37 -25.63
N ASP A 10 7.34 4.23 -26.90
CA ASP A 10 7.26 5.27 -27.93
C ASP A 10 5.89 5.33 -28.64
N GLU A 11 5.01 4.36 -28.36
CA GLU A 11 3.62 4.33 -28.84
C GLU A 11 2.64 5.02 -27.89
N VAL A 12 3.13 5.57 -26.76
CA VAL A 12 2.31 6.23 -25.75
C VAL A 12 2.83 7.62 -25.38
N GLU A 13 1.93 8.48 -24.93
CA GLU A 13 2.27 9.76 -24.31
C GLU A 13 2.16 9.62 -22.79
N PHE A 14 3.25 9.90 -22.07
CA PHE A 14 3.23 9.94 -20.61
C PHE A 14 2.80 11.31 -20.11
N VAL A 15 1.69 11.34 -19.38
CA VAL A 15 1.21 12.54 -18.68
C VAL A 15 1.51 12.40 -17.19
N LEU A 16 2.37 13.27 -16.67
CA LEU A 16 2.68 13.29 -15.24
C LEU A 16 1.52 13.92 -14.46
N MET A 17 0.90 13.15 -13.57
CA MET A 17 -0.13 13.61 -12.65
C MET A 17 0.31 13.36 -11.20
N SER A 18 0.12 14.36 -10.34
CA SER A 18 0.68 14.38 -8.98
C SER A 18 -0.08 13.55 -7.97
N ASP A 19 -1.34 13.20 -8.23
CA ASP A 19 -2.20 12.50 -7.28
C ASP A 19 -3.28 11.66 -7.97
N PHE A 20 -3.72 10.64 -7.25
CA PHE A 20 -4.67 9.62 -7.72
C PHE A 20 -6.08 10.16 -8.00
N SER A 21 -6.51 11.20 -7.28
CA SER A 21 -7.81 11.85 -7.50
C SER A 21 -7.83 12.62 -8.82
N ASN A 22 -6.76 13.33 -9.15
CA ASN A 22 -6.61 13.99 -10.45
C ASN A 22 -6.56 12.97 -11.60
N MET A 23 -5.91 11.82 -11.41
CA MET A 23 -5.94 10.73 -12.40
C MET A 23 -7.37 10.23 -12.66
N MET A 24 -8.17 10.03 -11.61
CA MET A 24 -9.59 9.64 -11.74
C MET A 24 -10.40 10.70 -12.51
N ALA A 25 -10.24 11.98 -12.17
CA ALA A 25 -10.92 13.07 -12.87
C ALA A 25 -10.49 13.17 -14.35
N ALA A 26 -9.21 12.93 -14.65
CA ALA A 26 -8.70 12.93 -16.01
C ALA A 26 -9.26 11.77 -16.85
N MET A 27 -9.34 10.56 -16.29
CA MET A 27 -9.99 9.42 -16.93
C MET A 27 -11.47 9.70 -17.21
N GLY A 28 -12.21 10.22 -16.22
CA GLY A 28 -13.64 10.56 -16.38
C GLY A 28 -13.91 11.62 -17.44
N ASN A 29 -12.97 12.55 -17.64
CA ASN A 29 -13.03 13.57 -18.69
C ASN A 29 -12.36 13.15 -20.01
N LYS A 30 -11.88 11.91 -20.10
CA LYS A 30 -11.17 11.36 -21.28
C LYS A 30 -9.93 12.17 -21.68
N GLN A 31 -9.22 12.73 -20.70
CA GLN A 31 -7.94 13.39 -20.90
C GLN A 31 -6.78 12.38 -20.95
N VAL A 32 -6.96 11.19 -20.36
CA VAL A 32 -6.02 10.07 -20.41
C VAL A 32 -6.81 8.78 -20.61
N ASP A 33 -6.21 7.81 -21.32
CA ASP A 33 -6.83 6.52 -21.63
C ASP A 33 -6.54 5.45 -20.56
N LEU A 34 -5.39 5.53 -19.88
CA LEU A 34 -4.97 4.62 -18.82
C LEU A 34 -4.29 5.41 -17.69
N ALA A 35 -4.48 4.97 -16.45
CA ALA A 35 -3.75 5.46 -15.29
C ALA A 35 -3.38 4.31 -14.36
N LEU A 36 -2.22 4.43 -13.69
CA LEU A 36 -1.98 3.67 -12.47
C LEU A 36 -2.93 4.21 -11.39
N GLN A 37 -3.75 3.35 -10.80
CA GLN A 37 -4.74 3.72 -9.80
C GLN A 37 -4.65 2.77 -8.60
N ILE A 38 -5.19 3.20 -7.46
CA ILE A 38 -5.17 2.45 -6.20
C ILE A 38 -6.58 2.28 -5.63
N GLU A 39 -6.78 1.30 -4.76
CA GLU A 39 -8.02 1.20 -4.00
C GLU A 39 -8.16 2.32 -2.95
N PRO A 40 -9.40 2.73 -2.60
CA PRO A 40 -10.68 2.25 -3.14
C PRO A 40 -11.12 3.01 -4.42
N LEU A 41 -10.23 3.80 -5.03
CA LEU A 41 -10.54 4.58 -6.23
C LEU A 41 -10.75 3.70 -7.46
N ILE A 42 -10.14 2.50 -7.52
CA ILE A 42 -10.41 1.53 -8.58
C ILE A 42 -11.88 1.09 -8.48
N THR A 43 -12.32 0.51 -7.37
CA THR A 43 -13.72 0.07 -7.20
C THR A 43 -14.72 1.21 -7.38
N GLN A 44 -14.40 2.41 -6.88
CA GLN A 44 -15.26 3.59 -7.06
C GLN A 44 -15.45 3.93 -8.55
N GLY A 45 -14.38 3.97 -9.33
CA GLY A 45 -14.48 4.34 -10.75
C GLY A 45 -15.09 3.24 -11.62
N GLU A 46 -14.95 1.96 -11.25
CA GLU A 46 -15.66 0.85 -11.91
C GLU A 46 -17.18 0.99 -11.71
N ASN A 47 -17.61 1.24 -10.47
CA ASN A 47 -19.02 1.46 -10.13
C ASN A 47 -19.62 2.72 -10.79
N GLN A 48 -18.79 3.73 -11.06
CA GLN A 48 -19.20 4.95 -11.76
C GLN A 48 -19.05 4.86 -13.29
N ALA A 49 -18.64 3.70 -13.82
CA ALA A 49 -18.33 3.49 -15.25
C ALA A 49 -17.33 4.52 -15.82
N ILE A 50 -16.40 4.99 -14.98
CA ILE A 50 -15.29 5.89 -15.36
C ILE A 50 -14.16 5.10 -16.02
N HIS A 51 -13.84 3.94 -15.46
CA HIS A 51 -12.78 3.06 -15.95
C HIS A 51 -13.16 1.60 -15.74
N GLN A 52 -12.34 0.69 -16.28
CA GLN A 52 -12.38 -0.74 -16.02
C GLN A 52 -10.98 -1.20 -15.60
N ARG A 53 -10.89 -2.09 -14.62
CA ARG A 53 -9.61 -2.71 -14.25
C ARG A 53 -9.05 -3.53 -15.40
N PHE A 54 -7.81 -3.26 -15.79
CA PHE A 54 -7.13 -3.97 -16.87
C PHE A 54 -6.25 -5.11 -16.34
N HIS A 55 -5.38 -4.81 -15.38
CA HIS A 55 -4.51 -5.76 -14.68
C HIS A 55 -4.30 -5.29 -13.25
N ASP A 56 -3.93 -6.23 -12.37
CA ASP A 56 -3.48 -5.90 -11.03
C ASP A 56 -1.95 -5.88 -10.95
N ALA A 57 -1.38 -5.06 -10.07
CA ALA A 57 0.07 -5.05 -9.86
C ALA A 57 0.57 -6.40 -9.32
N THR A 58 -0.26 -7.11 -8.55
CA THR A 58 0.04 -8.44 -8.01
C THR A 58 0.24 -9.51 -9.10
N ASP A 59 -0.31 -9.32 -10.30
CA ASP A 59 -0.12 -10.24 -11.44
C ASP A 59 1.34 -10.33 -11.90
N TYR A 60 2.15 -9.30 -11.65
CA TYR A 60 3.52 -9.20 -12.15
C TYR A 60 4.55 -8.74 -11.12
N ALA A 61 4.12 -8.20 -9.99
CA ALA A 61 4.97 -7.78 -8.88
C ALA A 61 4.29 -8.09 -7.51
N PRO A 62 4.00 -9.37 -7.21
CA PRO A 62 3.25 -9.77 -6.00
C PRO A 62 3.94 -9.44 -4.68
N GLU A 63 5.26 -9.29 -4.68
CA GLU A 63 6.06 -8.94 -3.49
C GLU A 63 6.61 -7.50 -3.56
N ALA A 64 5.96 -6.63 -4.33
CA ALA A 64 6.35 -5.23 -4.41
C ALA A 64 6.02 -4.49 -3.10
N GLN A 65 7.04 -3.87 -2.50
CA GLN A 65 6.87 -3.02 -1.32
C GLN A 65 6.44 -1.61 -1.72
N ILE A 66 5.12 -1.35 -1.70
CA ILE A 66 4.56 -0.06 -2.16
C ILE A 66 4.43 1.01 -1.07
N ALA A 67 4.32 0.60 0.20
CA ALA A 67 4.14 1.52 1.33
C ALA A 67 4.78 0.95 2.60
N MET A 68 5.24 1.81 3.51
CA MET A 68 5.86 1.40 4.78
C MET A 68 5.62 2.46 5.85
N VAL A 69 5.56 2.02 7.12
CA VAL A 69 5.49 2.92 8.27
C VAL A 69 6.91 3.27 8.70
N LEU A 70 7.27 4.56 8.60
CA LEU A 70 8.60 5.04 8.94
C LEU A 70 8.63 5.73 10.30
N GLY A 71 9.58 5.34 11.14
CA GLY A 71 9.86 5.99 12.42
C GLY A 71 11.04 6.94 12.33
N SER A 72 10.89 8.18 12.80
CA SER A 72 12.05 9.09 12.87
C SER A 72 13.12 8.55 13.84
N PRO A 73 14.43 8.70 13.55
CA PRO A 73 15.49 8.19 14.43
C PRO A 73 15.39 8.69 15.88
N LYS A 74 14.97 9.93 16.07
CA LYS A 74 14.75 10.52 17.40
C LYS A 74 13.63 9.81 18.17
N PHE A 75 12.52 9.53 17.51
CA PHE A 75 11.40 8.83 18.12
C PHE A 75 11.79 7.40 18.49
N LEU A 76 12.49 6.72 17.59
CA LEU A 76 12.93 5.33 17.79
C LEU A 76 13.98 5.21 18.90
N THR A 77 14.87 6.19 19.06
CA THR A 77 15.96 6.11 20.05
C THR A 77 15.60 6.72 21.41
N GLU A 78 15.06 7.95 21.44
CA GLU A 78 14.77 8.66 22.70
C GLU A 78 13.45 8.24 23.34
N ARG A 79 12.52 7.68 22.56
CA ARG A 79 11.16 7.33 23.01
C ARG A 79 10.81 5.88 22.67
N ARG A 80 11.81 4.99 22.69
CA ARG A 80 11.68 3.59 22.25
C ARG A 80 10.47 2.87 22.85
N ASP A 81 10.27 2.95 24.17
CA ASP A 81 9.12 2.32 24.84
C ASP A 81 7.76 2.82 24.29
N VAL A 82 7.65 4.11 23.96
CA VAL A 82 6.45 4.67 23.33
C VAL A 82 6.31 4.18 21.89
N ALA A 83 7.41 4.12 21.15
CA ALA A 83 7.42 3.61 19.78
C ALA A 83 6.96 2.15 19.72
N ILE A 84 7.43 1.29 20.64
CA ILE A 84 7.01 -0.12 20.71
C ILE A 84 5.51 -0.22 20.95
N ARG A 85 4.98 0.53 21.93
CA ARG A 85 3.53 0.52 22.24
C ARG A 85 2.69 1.05 21.08
N PHE A 86 3.19 2.07 20.37
CA PHE A 86 2.55 2.58 19.17
C PHE A 86 2.51 1.51 18.07
N MET A 87 3.63 0.84 17.80
CA MET A 87 3.69 -0.23 16.80
C MET A 87 2.78 -1.40 17.18
N ALA A 88 2.75 -1.79 18.45
CA ALA A 88 1.85 -2.82 18.94
C ALA A 88 0.37 -2.46 18.71
N ALA A 89 -0.04 -1.23 19.01
CA ALA A 89 -1.41 -0.77 18.76
C ALA A 89 -1.73 -0.66 17.26
N TYR A 90 -0.77 -0.18 16.46
CA TYR A 90 -0.90 -0.14 15.00
C TYR A 90 -1.13 -1.54 14.42
N LEU A 91 -0.33 -2.52 14.83
CA LEU A 91 -0.47 -3.90 14.36
C LEU A 91 -1.76 -4.56 14.84
N GLN A 92 -2.32 -4.18 15.99
CA GLN A 92 -3.66 -4.63 16.37
C GLN A 92 -4.71 -4.14 15.37
N GLY A 93 -4.71 -2.86 14.98
CA GLY A 93 -5.63 -2.37 13.95
C GLY A 93 -5.41 -3.02 12.58
N VAL A 94 -4.17 -3.34 12.22
CA VAL A 94 -3.88 -4.12 11.00
C VAL A 94 -4.46 -5.54 11.09
N ARG A 95 -4.46 -6.16 12.28
CA ARG A 95 -5.05 -7.49 12.49
C ARG A 95 -6.56 -7.44 12.42
N ASP A 96 -7.22 -6.43 12.99
CA ASP A 96 -8.66 -6.23 12.86
C ASP A 96 -9.06 -6.11 11.38
N TYR A 97 -8.28 -5.33 10.61
CA TYR A 97 -8.43 -5.24 9.15
C TYR A 97 -8.27 -6.60 8.45
N ASN A 98 -7.24 -7.39 8.80
CA ASN A 98 -7.01 -8.70 8.20
C ASN A 98 -8.09 -9.72 8.60
N ASP A 99 -8.54 -9.70 9.84
CA ASP A 99 -9.61 -10.55 10.34
C ASP A 99 -10.89 -10.33 9.50
N VAL A 100 -11.26 -9.07 9.27
CA VAL A 100 -12.43 -8.73 8.45
C VAL A 100 -12.21 -9.05 6.98
N PHE A 101 -11.18 -8.49 6.35
CA PHE A 101 -11.07 -8.53 4.88
C PHE A 101 -10.39 -9.77 4.31
N ILE A 102 -9.54 -10.45 5.08
CA ILE A 102 -8.80 -11.63 4.61
C ILE A 102 -9.41 -12.91 5.19
N LYS A 103 -9.74 -12.91 6.49
CA LYS A 103 -10.34 -14.09 7.14
C LYS A 103 -11.86 -14.12 7.13
N ASN A 104 -12.52 -13.04 6.71
CA ASN A 104 -13.98 -12.93 6.71
C ASN A 104 -14.58 -13.16 8.10
N ILE A 105 -13.90 -12.68 9.14
CA ILE A 105 -14.43 -12.66 10.51
C ILE A 105 -15.35 -11.46 10.63
N ASP A 106 -16.59 -11.72 11.03
CA ASP A 106 -17.60 -10.69 11.24
C ASP A 106 -17.31 -9.89 12.51
N ASP A 107 -17.25 -8.57 12.36
CA ASP A 107 -17.03 -7.59 13.42
C ASP A 107 -18.23 -6.63 13.58
N ASP A 108 -19.42 -7.05 13.12
CA ASP A 108 -20.62 -6.22 13.05
C ASP A 108 -20.45 -4.95 12.15
N GLY A 109 -19.48 -4.95 11.23
CA GLY A 109 -19.24 -3.90 10.24
C GLY A 109 -18.40 -2.71 10.75
N GLU A 110 -17.74 -2.84 11.90
CA GLU A 110 -16.98 -1.74 12.53
C GLU A 110 -15.82 -1.28 11.64
N VAL A 111 -14.99 -2.21 11.16
CA VAL A 111 -13.84 -1.92 10.28
C VAL A 111 -14.31 -1.27 8.98
N ILE A 112 -15.36 -1.79 8.34
CA ILE A 112 -15.91 -1.21 7.10
C ILE A 112 -16.37 0.23 7.35
N SER A 113 -17.05 0.50 8.47
CA SER A 113 -17.48 1.86 8.80
C SER A 113 -16.32 2.81 9.07
N ILE A 114 -15.25 2.35 9.74
CA ILE A 114 -14.01 3.13 9.91
C ILE A 114 -13.40 3.47 8.56
N MET A 115 -13.29 2.49 7.66
CA MET A 115 -12.74 2.67 6.32
C MET A 115 -13.57 3.66 5.51
N ALA A 116 -14.90 3.56 5.53
CA ALA A 116 -15.80 4.50 4.85
C ALA A 116 -15.68 5.92 5.43
N ASN A 117 -15.56 6.07 6.75
CA ASN A 117 -15.40 7.38 7.38
C ASN A 117 -14.08 8.07 7.01
N HIS A 118 -12.98 7.32 6.90
CA HIS A 118 -11.64 7.88 6.77
C HIS A 118 -11.02 7.85 5.37
N THR A 119 -11.66 7.19 4.39
CA THR A 119 -11.14 7.10 3.01
C THR A 119 -12.11 7.71 1.98
N ALA A 120 -11.80 7.60 0.68
CA ALA A 120 -12.61 8.21 -0.38
C ALA A 120 -13.95 7.49 -0.66
N LEU A 121 -14.02 6.17 -0.42
CA LEU A 121 -15.21 5.36 -0.69
C LEU A 121 -16.16 5.40 0.52
N LYS A 122 -17.26 6.13 0.38
CA LYS A 122 -18.23 6.37 1.47
C LYS A 122 -19.35 5.34 1.56
N ASP A 123 -19.62 4.61 0.49
CA ASP A 123 -20.63 3.57 0.47
C ASP A 123 -20.06 2.31 1.11
N GLU A 124 -20.55 1.98 2.30
CA GLU A 124 -20.11 0.80 3.08
C GLU A 124 -20.34 -0.50 2.31
N ALA A 125 -21.41 -0.60 1.51
CA ALA A 125 -21.72 -1.82 0.76
C ALA A 125 -20.69 -2.11 -0.34
N LEU A 126 -20.07 -1.06 -0.90
CA LEU A 126 -19.06 -1.22 -1.95
C LEU A 126 -17.72 -1.75 -1.42
N TRP A 127 -17.50 -1.79 -0.10
CA TRP A 127 -16.27 -2.34 0.48
C TRP A 127 -16.11 -3.84 0.26
N GLU A 128 -17.19 -4.58 0.04
CA GLU A 128 -17.15 -6.00 -0.33
C GLU A 128 -16.52 -6.24 -1.71
N GLU A 129 -16.49 -5.21 -2.57
CA GLU A 129 -15.92 -5.28 -3.92
C GLU A 129 -14.48 -4.73 -4.00
N VAL A 130 -13.96 -4.17 -2.90
CA VAL A 130 -12.63 -3.54 -2.88
C VAL A 130 -11.55 -4.61 -2.94
N GLY A 131 -10.60 -4.46 -3.87
CA GLY A 131 -9.37 -5.24 -3.92
C GLY A 131 -8.40 -4.83 -2.81
N VAL A 132 -8.76 -5.13 -1.57
CA VAL A 132 -8.09 -4.67 -0.35
C VAL A 132 -6.56 -4.82 -0.41
N THR A 133 -5.86 -3.76 -0.02
CA THR A 133 -4.39 -3.78 0.05
C THR A 133 -3.94 -4.84 1.04
N GLY A 134 -2.97 -5.66 0.63
CA GLY A 134 -2.30 -6.61 1.53
C GLY A 134 -1.51 -5.87 2.61
N LEU A 135 -1.91 -6.04 3.87
CA LEU A 135 -1.21 -5.47 5.02
C LEU A 135 -0.68 -6.61 5.88
N ASN A 136 0.64 -6.74 5.98
CA ASN A 136 1.25 -7.81 6.76
C ASN A 136 0.84 -7.68 8.26
N PRO A 137 0.09 -8.64 8.83
CA PRO A 137 -0.43 -8.54 10.20
C PRO A 137 0.65 -8.68 11.29
N ASN A 138 1.87 -9.03 10.87
CA ASN A 138 3.06 -9.05 11.69
C ASN A 138 4.04 -7.91 11.38
N GLY A 139 3.70 -6.97 10.47
CA GLY A 139 4.43 -5.72 10.27
C GLY A 139 5.73 -5.79 9.48
N TYR A 140 6.11 -6.96 8.97
CA TYR A 140 7.32 -7.12 8.16
C TYR A 140 7.13 -6.52 6.76
N ILE A 141 8.24 -6.07 6.17
CA ILE A 141 8.31 -5.59 4.78
C ILE A 141 9.07 -6.59 3.92
N PHE A 142 8.89 -6.52 2.60
CA PHE A 142 9.70 -7.23 1.63
C PHE A 142 11.06 -6.52 1.45
N GLU A 143 12.01 -6.80 2.36
CA GLU A 143 13.34 -6.19 2.36
C GLU A 143 14.06 -6.28 1.01
N GLU A 144 14.03 -7.46 0.38
CA GLU A 144 14.64 -7.67 -0.94
C GLU A 144 14.07 -6.75 -2.02
N ASP A 145 12.77 -6.43 -1.96
CA ASP A 145 12.15 -5.54 -2.94
C ASP A 145 12.52 -4.08 -2.68
N VAL A 146 12.64 -3.68 -1.41
CA VAL A 146 13.16 -2.35 -1.04
C VAL A 146 14.57 -2.15 -1.59
N GLU A 147 15.43 -3.17 -1.50
CA GLU A 147 16.78 -3.13 -2.08
C GLU A 147 16.75 -3.01 -3.61
N LYS A 148 15.92 -3.82 -4.28
CA LYS A 148 15.75 -3.77 -5.75
C LYS A 148 15.26 -2.41 -6.21
N GLN A 149 14.29 -1.82 -5.52
CA GLN A 149 13.79 -0.48 -5.82
C GLN A 149 14.90 0.58 -5.65
N TYR A 150 15.67 0.53 -4.57
CA TYR A 150 16.81 1.44 -4.38
C TYR A 150 17.82 1.33 -5.53
N GLN A 151 18.20 0.11 -5.92
CA GLN A 151 19.13 -0.13 -7.03
C GLN A 151 18.58 0.44 -8.33
N PHE A 152 17.31 0.18 -8.63
CA PHE A 152 16.64 0.75 -9.79
C PHE A 152 16.70 2.28 -9.80
N TYR A 153 16.38 2.95 -8.68
CA TYR A 153 16.46 4.41 -8.60
C TYR A 153 17.90 4.94 -8.69
N GLN A 154 18.88 4.22 -8.14
CA GLN A 154 20.30 4.58 -8.22
C GLN A 154 20.82 4.46 -9.67
N GLU A 155 20.53 3.35 -10.36
CA GLU A 155 20.89 3.11 -11.76
C GLU A 155 20.29 4.16 -12.71
N ASN A 156 19.10 4.69 -12.37
CA ASN A 156 18.44 5.76 -13.11
C ASN A 156 18.83 7.18 -12.65
N GLY A 157 19.82 7.31 -11.75
CA GLY A 157 20.36 8.59 -11.30
C GLY A 157 19.44 9.40 -10.37
N ALA A 158 18.37 8.79 -9.84
CA ALA A 158 17.45 9.43 -8.92
C ALA A 158 17.98 9.48 -7.48
N ILE A 159 18.94 8.62 -7.12
CA ILE A 159 19.59 8.58 -5.82
C ILE A 159 21.09 8.80 -5.97
N GLN A 160 21.66 9.61 -5.09
CA GLN A 160 23.10 9.86 -5.02
C GLN A 160 23.69 9.25 -3.75
N GLY A 161 24.85 8.60 -3.90
CA GLY A 161 25.56 7.95 -2.81
C GLY A 161 25.10 6.52 -2.55
N ASP A 162 25.82 5.85 -1.65
CA ASP A 162 25.59 4.45 -1.28
C ASP A 162 24.90 4.37 0.08
N LEU A 163 23.87 3.54 0.18
CA LEU A 163 23.20 3.22 1.43
C LEU A 163 23.71 1.87 1.97
N ASN A 164 23.77 1.77 3.29
CA ASN A 164 24.00 0.52 3.98
C ASN A 164 22.66 0.02 4.51
N PHE A 165 22.09 -1.01 3.85
CA PHE A 165 20.78 -1.56 4.17
C PHE A 165 20.67 -2.06 5.61
N ASP A 166 21.71 -2.72 6.13
CA ASP A 166 21.79 -3.18 7.53
C ASP A 166 21.61 -2.04 8.56
N LYS A 167 21.78 -0.77 8.15
CA LYS A 167 21.60 0.41 9.01
C LYS A 167 20.29 1.15 8.80
N ILE A 168 19.67 0.99 7.63
CA ILE A 168 18.46 1.75 7.26
C ILE A 168 17.18 0.92 7.38
N ILE A 169 17.29 -0.40 7.31
CA ILE A 169 16.19 -1.33 7.56
C ILE A 169 16.37 -1.86 8.99
N ASP A 170 15.44 -1.49 9.87
CA ASP A 170 15.43 -1.92 11.27
C ASP A 170 14.05 -2.50 11.60
N MET A 171 13.98 -3.84 11.68
CA MET A 171 12.77 -4.57 12.06
C MET A 171 12.64 -4.79 13.57
N SER A 172 13.61 -4.37 14.38
CA SER A 172 13.60 -4.65 15.82
C SER A 172 12.39 -4.04 16.54
N LEU A 173 11.84 -2.94 16.02
CA LEU A 173 10.63 -2.33 16.58
C LEU A 173 9.41 -3.25 16.42
N VAL A 174 9.29 -3.87 15.25
CA VAL A 174 8.23 -4.85 14.95
C VAL A 174 8.41 -6.08 15.82
N GLU A 175 9.63 -6.63 15.89
CA GLU A 175 9.94 -7.80 16.73
C GLU A 175 9.63 -7.54 18.22
N GLU A 176 9.94 -6.35 18.73
CA GLU A 176 9.62 -5.95 20.09
C GLU A 176 8.11 -5.80 20.33
N ALA A 177 7.37 -5.26 19.37
CA ALA A 177 5.92 -5.19 19.43
C ALA A 177 5.30 -6.60 19.44
N LEU A 178 5.78 -7.52 18.59
CA LEU A 178 5.30 -8.90 18.54
C LEU A 178 5.56 -9.68 19.83
N LYS A 179 6.60 -9.35 20.61
CA LYS A 179 6.79 -9.92 21.96
C LYS A 179 5.66 -9.53 22.93
N ILE A 180 4.96 -8.43 22.69
CA ILE A 180 3.84 -7.96 23.52
C ILE A 180 2.53 -8.59 23.06
N ILE A 181 2.27 -8.57 21.74
CA ILE A 181 0.96 -8.93 21.16
C ILE A 181 0.92 -10.32 20.51
N GLY A 182 2.02 -11.08 20.59
CA GLY A 182 2.18 -12.36 19.90
C GLY A 182 2.34 -12.22 18.39
N THR A 183 2.62 -13.33 17.71
CA THR A 183 2.60 -13.43 16.25
C THR A 183 1.18 -13.75 15.79
N TYR A 184 0.71 -13.07 14.75
CA TYR A 184 -0.53 -13.40 14.09
C TYR A 184 -0.35 -14.67 13.26
N GLU A 185 -1.22 -15.65 13.49
CA GLU A 185 -1.27 -16.90 12.72
C GLU A 185 -2.20 -16.72 11.52
N GLU A 186 -1.78 -17.14 10.34
CA GLU A 186 -2.60 -17.11 9.12
C GLU A 186 -3.72 -18.16 9.16
#